data_AF-A0A2E7HPQ3-F1
#
_entry.id   AF-A0A2E7HPQ3-F1
#
_cell.length_a   1.000
_cell.length_b   1.000
_cell.length_c   1.000
_cell.angle_alpha   90.00
_cell.angle_beta   90.00
_cell.angle_gamma   90.00
#
_symmetry.space_group_name_H-M   'P 1'
#
loop_
_entity.id
_entity.type
_entity.pdbx_description
1 polymer ?
#
loop_
_entity_poly.entity_id
_entity_poly.type
_entity_poly.pdbx_seq_one_letter_code
_entity_poly.pdbx_strand_id
1 'polypeptide(L)'
;MSGIQSYPMPSHAGSGPSKVISFLLKKDDSALLDELVGEFPPHVNRSDVLREMIMPYLHALRLAKKGSDWEEVIERGEGLDYLRDLVSKAEKESALAFTFSI
;
A
#
# COMPACT_ATOMS: atom_id res chain seq x y z
N MET A 1 -17.39 -23.59 2.01
CA MET A 1 -16.59 -23.13 0.85
C MET A 1 -16.58 -21.62 0.91
N SER A 2 -15.53 -21.03 1.46
CA SER A 2 -15.35 -19.58 1.60
C SER A 2 -15.10 -18.98 0.23
N GLY A 3 -16.05 -18.16 -0.24
CA GLY A 3 -15.92 -17.40 -1.47
C GLY A 3 -14.80 -16.38 -1.30
N ILE A 4 -13.70 -16.59 -2.01
CA ILE A 4 -12.65 -15.58 -2.18
C ILE A 4 -13.28 -14.50 -3.06
N GLN A 5 -13.80 -13.45 -2.42
CA GLN A 5 -14.27 -12.26 -3.10
C GLN A 5 -13.04 -11.47 -3.54
N SER A 6 -12.49 -11.84 -4.69
CA SER A 6 -11.45 -11.07 -5.37
C SER A 6 -12.03 -9.71 -5.74
N TYR A 7 -11.53 -8.65 -5.10
CA TYR A 7 -11.85 -7.29 -5.47
C TYR A 7 -11.53 -7.10 -6.96
N PRO A 8 -12.48 -6.58 -7.77
CA PRO A 8 -12.19 -6.30 -9.16
C PRO A 8 -11.08 -5.25 -9.20
N MET A 9 -9.95 -5.58 -9.85
CA MET A 9 -8.96 -4.60 -10.27
C MET A 9 -9.71 -3.47 -11.01
N PRO A 10 -9.56 -2.20 -10.60
CA PRO A 10 -10.21 -1.10 -11.30
C PRO A 10 -9.71 -1.07 -12.74
N SER A 11 -10.54 -1.53 -13.67
CA SER A 11 -10.34 -1.29 -15.09
C SER A 11 -10.27 0.23 -15.27
N HIS A 12 -9.19 0.72 -15.86
CA HIS A 12 -8.95 2.13 -16.20
C HIS A 12 -10.01 2.75 -17.14
N ALA A 13 -11.10 2.06 -17.43
CA ALA A 13 -12.14 2.47 -18.38
C ALA A 13 -13.20 3.44 -17.82
N GLY A 14 -13.04 3.99 -16.60
CA GLY A 14 -14.07 4.87 -16.01
C GLY A 14 -13.58 6.00 -15.10
N SER A 15 -12.27 6.18 -14.93
CA SER A 15 -11.72 7.30 -14.17
C SER A 15 -11.79 8.55 -15.03
N GLY A 16 -12.38 9.65 -14.53
CA GLY A 16 -12.19 10.98 -15.11
C GLY A 16 -10.69 11.34 -15.28
N PRO A 17 -10.36 12.50 -15.87
CA PRO A 17 -8.99 12.81 -16.30
C PRO A 17 -7.97 12.53 -15.19
N SER A 18 -7.10 11.54 -15.42
CA SER A 18 -6.06 11.17 -14.46
C SER A 18 -5.14 12.35 -14.25
N LYS A 19 -5.08 12.89 -13.04
CA LYS A 19 -4.18 13.98 -12.70
C LYS A 19 -2.85 13.41 -12.21
N VAL A 20 -1.77 13.75 -12.90
CA VAL A 20 -0.41 13.44 -12.45
C VAL A 20 -0.01 14.47 -11.38
N ILE A 21 0.48 13.98 -10.24
CA ILE A 21 1.01 14.80 -9.15
C ILE A 21 2.49 14.48 -9.00
N SER A 22 3.34 15.50 -9.10
CA SER A 22 4.78 15.37 -8.89
C SER A 22 5.13 15.84 -7.48
N PHE A 23 5.98 15.08 -6.80
CA PHE A 23 6.54 15.42 -5.49
C PHE A 23 7.97 14.91 -5.41
N LEU A 24 8.72 15.44 -4.45
CA LEU A 24 10.11 15.05 -4.21
C LEU A 24 10.19 14.06 -3.06
N LEU A 25 11.00 13.02 -3.24
CA LEU A 25 11.40 12.08 -2.18
C LEU A 25 12.91 12.22 -1.95
N LYS A 26 13.37 11.86 -0.75
CA LYS A 26 14.80 11.66 -0.54
C LYS A 26 15.26 10.49 -1.41
N LYS A 27 16.55 10.49 -1.75
CA LYS A 27 17.14 9.43 -2.59
C LYS A 27 16.91 8.04 -1.97
N ASP A 28 17.12 7.93 -0.66
CA ASP A 28 16.98 6.66 0.06
C ASP A 28 15.52 6.20 0.09
N ASP A 29 14.57 7.11 0.35
CA ASP A 29 13.13 6.80 0.33
C ASP A 29 12.67 6.34 -1.08
N SER A 30 13.23 6.92 -2.14
CA SER A 30 12.95 6.49 -3.51
C SER A 30 13.49 5.09 -3.83
N ALA A 31 14.66 4.74 -3.28
CA ALA A 31 15.23 3.40 -3.45
C ALA A 31 14.39 2.35 -2.70
N LEU A 32 13.97 2.67 -1.47
CA LEU A 32 13.07 1.81 -0.70
C LEU A 32 11.71 1.61 -1.38
N LEU A 33 11.18 2.66 -2.04
CA LEU A 33 9.96 2.52 -2.84
C LEU A 33 10.17 1.58 -4.04
N ASP A 34 11.36 1.58 -4.64
CA ASP A 34 11.68 0.67 -5.75
C ASP A 34 11.82 -0.78 -5.31
N GLU A 35 12.49 -1.01 -4.18
CA GLU A 35 12.56 -2.32 -3.54
C GLU A 35 11.15 -2.84 -3.21
N LEU A 36 10.32 -1.99 -2.60
CA LEU A 36 8.95 -2.33 -2.25
C LEU A 36 8.12 -2.72 -3.48
N VAL A 37 8.20 -1.95 -4.57
CA VAL A 37 7.48 -2.24 -5.83
C VAL A 37 7.98 -3.53 -6.47
N GLY A 38 9.27 -3.88 -6.30
CA GLY A 38 9.86 -5.13 -6.78
C GLY A 38 9.21 -6.39 -6.20
N GLU A 39 8.58 -6.30 -5.03
CA GLU A 39 7.86 -7.41 -4.37
C GLU A 39 6.42 -7.59 -4.87
N PHE A 40 5.94 -6.72 -5.77
CA PHE A 40 4.61 -6.83 -6.37
C PHE A 40 4.66 -7.49 -7.75
N PRO A 41 3.52 -8.00 -8.26
CA PRO A 41 3.45 -8.51 -9.62
C PRO A 41 3.94 -7.49 -10.67
N PRO A 42 4.51 -7.93 -11.81
CA PRO A 42 5.17 -7.05 -12.78
C PRO A 42 4.31 -5.94 -13.42
N HIS A 43 3.00 -6.00 -13.26
CA HIS A 43 2.06 -5.00 -13.79
C HIS A 43 1.76 -3.87 -12.78
N VAL A 44 2.20 -4.00 -11.54
CA VAL A 44 2.03 -3.00 -10.47
C VAL A 44 3.19 -2.02 -10.53
N ASN A 45 2.90 -0.72 -10.58
CA ASN A 45 3.92 0.33 -10.58
C ASN A 45 3.91 1.15 -9.27
N ARG A 46 4.92 2.03 -9.11
CA ARG A 46 5.03 2.94 -7.96
C ARG A 46 3.74 3.73 -7.66
N SER A 47 3.04 4.17 -8.70
CA SER A 47 1.82 4.96 -8.52
C SER A 47 0.67 4.09 -8.01
N ASP A 48 0.61 2.82 -8.38
CA ASP A 48 -0.37 1.88 -7.83
C ASP A 48 -0.13 1.66 -6.34
N VAL A 49 1.12 1.35 -5.96
CA VAL A 49 1.50 1.16 -4.56
C VAL A 49 1.22 2.40 -3.72
N LEU A 50 1.64 3.59 -4.18
CA LEU A 50 1.39 4.84 -3.47
C LEU A 50 -0.10 5.18 -3.36
N ARG A 51 -0.90 4.83 -4.38
CA ARG A 51 -2.36 4.98 -4.32
C ARG A 51 -2.95 4.08 -3.24
N GLU A 52 -2.60 2.79 -3.23
CA GLU A 52 -3.08 1.88 -2.18
C GLU A 52 -2.67 2.35 -0.78
N MET A 53 -1.47 2.92 -0.62
CA MET A 53 -1.04 3.47 0.67
C MET A 53 -1.86 4.66 1.16
N ILE A 54 -2.31 5.55 0.27
CA ILE A 54 -3.04 6.77 0.65
C ILE A 54 -4.57 6.59 0.70
N MET A 55 -5.10 5.61 -0.02
CA MET A 55 -6.55 5.39 -0.16
C MET A 55 -7.31 5.24 1.18
N PRO A 56 -6.82 4.49 2.19
CA PRO A 56 -7.48 4.39 3.48
C PRO A 56 -7.67 5.74 4.16
N TYR A 57 -6.67 6.62 4.10
CA TYR A 57 -6.74 7.97 4.68
C TYR A 57 -7.73 8.87 3.94
N LEU A 58 -7.81 8.76 2.60
CA LEU A 58 -8.81 9.49 1.82
C LEU A 58 -10.23 9.01 2.12
N HIS A 59 -10.43 7.70 2.32
CA HIS A 59 -11.71 7.12 2.71
C HIS A 59 -12.12 7.54 4.12
N ALA A 60 -11.22 7.44 5.09
CA ALA A 60 -11.45 7.91 6.46
C ALA A 60 -11.83 9.40 6.48
N LEU A 61 -11.13 10.25 5.72
CA LEU A 61 -11.46 11.67 5.61
C LEU A 61 -12.86 11.92 5.03
N ARG A 62 -13.31 11.11 4.06
CA ARG A 62 -14.68 11.20 3.52
C ARG A 62 -15.74 10.82 4.55
N LEU A 63 -15.48 9.82 5.38
CA LEU A 63 -16.39 9.37 6.45
C LEU A 63 -16.44 10.40 7.58
N ALA A 64 -15.30 10.91 8.02
CA ALA A 64 -15.20 11.96 9.04
C ALA A 64 -16.00 13.22 8.63
N LYS A 65 -15.89 13.65 7.36
CA LYS A 65 -16.67 14.79 6.81
C LYS A 65 -18.19 14.55 6.79
N LYS A 66 -18.64 13.30 6.89
CA LYS A 66 -20.05 12.91 6.95
C LYS A 66 -20.52 12.63 8.38
N GLY A 67 -19.67 12.81 9.39
CA GLY A 67 -19.98 12.49 10.79
C GLY A 67 -20.13 10.98 11.05
N SER A 68 -19.56 10.13 10.19
CA SER A 68 -19.57 8.67 10.35
C SER A 68 -18.29 8.21 11.06
N ASP A 69 -18.33 7.02 11.67
CA ASP A 69 -17.15 6.36 12.21
C ASP A 69 -16.14 6.07 11.08
N TRP A 70 -14.88 6.40 11.31
CA TRP A 70 -13.79 6.39 10.34
C TRP A 70 -12.52 5.72 10.89
N GLU A 71 -12.43 5.49 12.20
CA GLU A 71 -11.23 4.98 12.85
C GLU A 71 -10.94 3.54 12.40
N GLU A 72 -11.98 2.71 12.29
CA GLU A 72 -11.86 1.32 11.80
C GLU A 72 -11.27 1.22 10.38
N VAL A 73 -11.47 2.23 9.53
CA VAL A 73 -10.94 2.23 8.15
C VAL A 73 -9.41 2.38 8.14
N ILE A 74 -8.85 3.10 9.11
CA ILE A 74 -7.41 3.25 9.26
C ILE A 74 -6.81 2.06 10.03
N GLU A 75 -7.49 1.60 11.08
CA GLU A 75 -7.00 0.49 11.91
C GLU A 75 -6.95 -0.83 11.12
N ARG A 76 -8.06 -1.19 10.45
CA ARG A 76 -8.14 -2.42 9.68
C ARG A 76 -7.24 -2.38 8.46
N GLY A 77 -7.09 -1.19 7.84
CA GLY A 77 -6.12 -1.00 6.77
C GLY A 77 -6.25 -2.03 5.66
N GLU A 78 -7.46 -2.36 5.22
CA GLU A 78 -7.72 -3.46 4.25
C GLU A 78 -6.91 -3.32 2.93
N GLY A 79 -6.37 -2.14 2.61
CA GLY A 79 -5.45 -1.90 1.48
C GLY A 79 -3.95 -2.05 1.80
N LEU A 80 -3.58 -2.33 3.04
CA LEU A 80 -2.20 -2.31 3.56
C LEU A 80 -1.73 -3.66 4.12
N ASP A 81 -2.59 -4.69 4.20
CA ASP A 81 -2.22 -5.96 4.85
C ASP A 81 -1.01 -6.62 4.18
N TYR A 82 -0.97 -6.66 2.84
CA TYR A 82 0.18 -7.18 2.10
C TYR A 82 1.46 -6.35 2.34
N LEU A 83 1.34 -5.03 2.48
CA LEU A 83 2.48 -4.16 2.78
C LEU A 83 3.01 -4.40 4.20
N ARG A 84 2.13 -4.61 5.17
CA ARG A 84 2.49 -4.95 6.55
C ARG A 84 3.23 -6.29 6.63
N ASP A 85 2.78 -7.27 5.84
CA ASP A 85 3.44 -8.58 5.75
C ASP A 85 4.85 -8.48 5.15
N LEU A 86 5.04 -7.67 4.08
CA LEU A 86 6.34 -7.43 3.48
C LEU A 86 7.33 -6.76 4.45
N VAL A 87 6.90 -5.74 5.18
CA VAL A 87 7.73 -5.08 6.21
C VAL A 87 8.10 -6.06 7.32
N SER A 88 7.13 -6.86 7.78
CA SER A 88 7.36 -7.87 8.81
C SER A 88 8.32 -8.97 8.36
N LYS A 89 8.32 -9.33 7.08
CA LYS A 89 9.27 -10.27 6.47
C LYS A 89 10.67 -9.67 6.43
N ALA A 90 10.82 -8.43 5.98
CA ALA A 90 12.10 -7.73 5.95
C ALA A 90 12.73 -7.57 7.34
N GLU A 91 11.93 -7.27 8.37
CA GLU A 91 12.38 -7.21 9.77
C GLU A 91 12.93 -8.56 10.25
N LYS A 92 12.24 -9.67 9.94
CA LYS A 92 12.66 -11.02 10.32
C LYS A 92 13.91 -11.48 9.57
N GLU A 93 14.03 -11.18 8.28
CA GLU A 93 15.21 -11.52 7.47
C GLU A 93 16.44 -10.76 7.95
N SER A 94 16.28 -9.48 8.31
CA SER A 94 17.32 -8.69 8.97
C SER A 94 17.73 -9.31 10.31
N ALA A 95 16.77 -9.68 11.16
CA ALA A 95 17.05 -10.32 12.45
C ALA A 95 17.77 -11.69 12.31
N LEU A 96 17.46 -12.45 11.27
CA LEU A 96 18.13 -13.71 10.93
C LEU A 96 19.57 -13.48 10.46
N ALA A 97 19.84 -12.45 9.66
CA ALA A 97 21.19 -12.09 9.23
C ALA A 97 22.12 -11.76 10.42
N PHE A 98 21.58 -11.16 11.48
CA PHE A 98 22.33 -10.90 12.72
C PHE A 98 22.59 -12.16 13.55
N THR A 99 21.77 -13.21 13.45
CA THR A 99 21.95 -14.44 14.25
C THR A 99 23.00 -15.40 13.68
N PHE A 100 23.32 -15.31 12.39
CA PHE A 100 24.36 -16.11 11.74
C PHE A 100 25.76 -15.45 11.73
N SER A 101 25.92 -14.30 12.40
CA SER A 101 27.20 -13.56 12.51
C SER A 101 27.99 -13.88 13.79
N ILE A 102 27.95 -15.13 14.28
CA ILE A 102 28.72 -15.61 15.45
C ILE A 102 29.83 -16.55 15.00
#